data_AF-R7QB53-F1
#
_entry.id   AF-R7QB53-F1
#
_cell.length_a   1.000
_cell.length_b   1.000
_cell.length_c   1.000
_cell.angle_alpha   90.00
_cell.angle_beta   90.00
_cell.angle_gamma   90.00
#
_symmetry.space_group_name_H-M   'P 1'
#
loop_
_entity.id
_entity.type
_entity.pdbx_description
1 polymer ?
#
loop_
_entity_poly.entity_id
_entity_poly.type
_entity_poly.pdbx_seq_one_letter_code
_entity_poly.pdbx_strand_id
1 'polypeptide(L)'
;MPRKPRLSTFEKGQIVAYQSNCWPVSRIAEEIGRSRNVVNAFLRDQARYNRKNPGGGPRKLTAADQRRINREASKGVLSSAGIVKALQLNVKARRVRQVLQANKNLRYKRVARTPATRERHEEAHVSWAKGTMA
;
A
#
# COMPACT_ATOMS: atom_id res chain seq x y z
N MET A 1 18.10 0.60 -15.22
CA MET A 1 17.81 1.57 -14.13
C MET A 1 18.21 2.96 -14.59
N PRO A 2 17.60 4.06 -14.09
CA PRO A 2 18.08 5.40 -14.37
C PRO A 2 19.52 5.55 -13.89
N ARG A 3 20.41 6.11 -14.71
CA ARG A 3 21.85 6.21 -14.38
C ARG A 3 22.13 7.14 -13.20
N LYS A 4 21.34 8.20 -13.03
CA LYS A 4 21.42 9.12 -11.87
C LYS A 4 20.01 9.43 -11.33
N PRO A 5 19.89 9.81 -10.04
CA PRO A 5 18.64 10.32 -9.46
C PRO A 5 18.13 11.57 -10.20
N ARG A 6 16.83 11.84 -10.05
CA ARG A 6 16.16 13.06 -10.57
C ARG A 6 16.83 14.30 -9.97
N LEU A 7 16.76 15.44 -10.69
CA LEU A 7 17.26 16.71 -10.15
C LEU A 7 16.56 17.04 -8.83
N SER A 8 17.35 17.35 -7.80
CA SER A 8 16.88 17.83 -6.52
C SER A 8 16.26 19.23 -6.64
N THR A 9 15.53 19.66 -5.62
CA THR A 9 15.00 21.03 -5.55
C THR A 9 16.12 22.06 -5.58
N PHE A 10 17.24 21.78 -4.91
CA PHE A 10 18.42 22.64 -4.89
C PHE A 10 19.06 22.75 -6.28
N GLU A 11 19.30 21.64 -6.96
CA GLU A 11 19.91 21.63 -8.31
C GLU A 11 19.01 22.38 -9.31
N LYS A 12 17.69 22.25 -9.20
CA LYS A 12 16.76 23.03 -10.03
C LYS A 12 16.89 24.53 -9.78
N GLY A 13 17.00 24.95 -8.52
CA GLY A 13 17.22 26.35 -8.16
C GLY A 13 18.52 26.90 -8.74
N GLN A 14 19.61 26.14 -8.64
CA GLN A 14 20.90 26.49 -9.25
C GLN A 14 20.78 26.65 -10.77
N ILE A 15 20.14 25.71 -11.47
CA ILE A 15 19.93 25.81 -12.92
C ILE A 15 19.17 27.09 -13.28
N VAL A 16 18.10 27.42 -12.55
CA VAL A 16 17.32 28.65 -12.79
C VAL A 16 18.19 29.88 -12.55
N ALA A 17 18.95 29.92 -11.45
CA ALA A 17 19.84 31.04 -11.14
C ALA A 17 20.93 31.22 -12.20
N TYR A 18 21.60 30.16 -12.64
CA TYR A 18 22.63 30.25 -13.68
C TYR A 18 22.05 30.62 -15.05
N GLN A 19 20.84 30.15 -15.36
CA GLN A 19 20.15 30.53 -16.59
C GLN A 19 19.80 32.03 -16.60
N SER A 20 19.36 32.59 -15.46
CA SER A 20 19.11 34.04 -15.31
C SER A 20 20.39 34.87 -15.46
N ASN A 21 21.55 34.29 -15.15
CA ASN A 21 22.87 34.90 -15.37
C ASN A 21 23.41 34.67 -16.80
N CYS A 22 22.58 34.19 -17.73
CA CYS A 22 22.94 33.92 -19.13
C CYS A 22 24.08 32.90 -19.31
N TRP A 23 24.27 31.97 -18.38
CA TRP A 23 25.28 30.93 -18.54
C TRP A 23 24.88 29.94 -19.65
N PRO A 24 25.83 29.45 -20.46
CA PRO A 24 25.54 28.43 -21.44
C PRO A 24 25.23 27.09 -20.75
N VAL A 25 24.32 26.31 -21.33
CA VAL A 25 23.85 25.05 -20.72
C VAL A 25 24.97 24.04 -20.46
N SER A 26 26.03 24.03 -21.28
CA SER A 26 27.22 23.19 -21.04
C SER A 26 27.90 23.55 -19.72
N ARG A 27 28.15 24.84 -19.49
CA ARG A 27 28.77 25.34 -18.26
C ARG A 27 27.90 25.05 -17.03
N ILE A 28 26.59 25.24 -17.15
CA ILE A 28 25.63 24.90 -16.07
C ILE A 28 25.70 23.40 -15.74
N ALA A 29 25.80 22.55 -16.76
CA ALA A 29 25.86 21.11 -16.60
C ALA A 29 27.16 20.66 -15.92
N GLU A 30 28.29 21.27 -16.28
CA GLU A 30 29.60 21.04 -15.67
C GLU A 30 29.62 21.47 -14.20
N GLU A 31 29.14 22.69 -13.90
CA GLU A 31 29.08 23.24 -12.54
C GLU A 31 28.27 22.36 -11.59
N ILE A 32 27.12 21.85 -12.05
CA ILE A 32 26.21 21.02 -11.25
C ILE A 32 26.61 19.52 -11.31
N GLY A 33 27.57 19.14 -12.15
CA GLY A 33 27.99 17.73 -12.34
C GLY A 33 26.90 16.84 -12.96
N ARG A 34 26.04 17.42 -13.80
CA ARG A 34 24.92 16.75 -14.47
C ARG A 34 25.11 16.73 -15.98
N SER A 35 24.39 15.84 -16.67
CA SER A 35 24.46 15.79 -18.14
C SER A 35 23.75 16.99 -18.77
N ARG A 36 24.32 17.56 -19.83
CA ARG A 36 23.70 18.62 -20.65
C ARG A 36 22.23 18.33 -20.99
N ASN A 37 21.90 17.10 -21.38
CA ASN A 37 20.53 16.70 -21.74
C ASN A 37 19.53 16.84 -20.60
N VAL A 38 19.95 16.59 -19.35
CA VAL A 38 19.09 16.73 -18.17
C VAL A 38 18.79 18.19 -17.88
N VAL A 39 19.81 19.05 -17.97
CA VAL A 39 19.66 20.50 -17.79
C VAL A 39 18.76 21.07 -18.89
N ASN A 40 19.02 20.71 -20.15
CA ASN A 40 18.15 21.11 -21.28
C ASN A 40 16.71 20.62 -21.12
N ALA A 41 16.50 19.36 -20.72
CA ALA A 41 15.16 18.82 -20.50
C ALA A 41 14.41 19.53 -19.36
N PHE A 42 15.13 19.95 -18.32
CA PHE A 42 14.55 20.76 -17.24
C PHE A 42 14.23 22.19 -17.71
N LEU A 43 15.16 22.86 -18.40
CA LEU A 43 14.94 24.23 -18.89
C LEU A 43 13.80 24.31 -19.92
N ARG A 44 13.64 23.29 -20.76
CA ARG A 44 12.55 23.21 -21.75
C ARG A 44 11.16 23.16 -21.10
N ASP A 45 11.02 22.50 -19.95
CA ASP A 45 9.75 22.38 -19.25
C ASP A 45 9.97 22.24 -17.74
N GLN A 46 10.24 23.37 -17.09
CA GLN A 46 10.54 23.42 -15.65
C GLN A 46 9.36 22.92 -14.82
N ALA A 47 8.14 23.27 -15.24
CA ALA A 47 6.90 22.98 -14.52
C ALA A 47 6.54 21.50 -14.55
N ARG A 48 6.77 20.81 -15.68
CA ARG A 48 6.44 19.38 -15.85
C ARG A 48 7.63 18.45 -15.70
N TYR A 49 8.84 18.97 -15.47
CA TYR A 49 10.03 18.15 -15.26
C TYR A 49 9.79 17.06 -14.21
N ASN A 50 9.87 15.81 -14.66
CA ASN A 50 9.67 14.60 -13.86
C ASN A 50 8.30 14.46 -13.15
N ARG A 51 7.24 15.18 -13.60
CA ARG A 51 5.86 14.96 -13.09
C ARG A 51 5.35 13.55 -13.36
N LYS A 52 5.78 12.93 -14.46
CA LYS A 52 5.39 11.55 -14.78
C LYS A 52 6.00 10.61 -13.73
N ASN A 53 5.16 10.16 -12.81
CA ASN A 53 5.47 8.98 -12.00
C ASN A 53 5.15 7.77 -12.87
N PRO A 54 6.15 6.96 -13.29
CA PRO A 54 5.87 5.75 -14.06
C PRO A 54 5.00 4.75 -13.28
N GLY A 55 4.83 4.95 -11.97
CA GLY A 55 4.04 4.07 -11.13
C GLY A 55 4.70 2.71 -10.99
N GLY A 56 3.95 1.78 -10.39
CA GLY A 56 4.30 0.38 -10.41
C GLY A 56 3.71 -0.34 -11.62
N GLY A 57 4.11 -1.59 -11.80
CA GLY A 57 3.47 -2.48 -12.77
C GLY A 57 1.97 -2.69 -12.49
N PRO A 58 1.24 -3.27 -13.46
CA PRO A 58 -0.19 -3.51 -13.33
C PRO A 58 -0.50 -4.37 -12.11
N ARG A 59 -1.62 -4.07 -11.44
CA ARG A 59 -2.04 -4.81 -10.25
C ARG A 59 -2.51 -6.21 -10.65
N LYS A 60 -2.06 -7.23 -9.93
CA LYS A 60 -2.50 -8.63 -10.11
C LYS A 60 -3.94 -8.89 -9.69
N LEU A 61 -4.55 -7.98 -8.93
CA LEU A 61 -5.94 -8.09 -8.47
C LEU A 61 -6.74 -6.95 -9.05
N THR A 62 -7.84 -7.30 -9.70
CA THR A 62 -8.82 -6.34 -10.18
C THR A 62 -9.63 -5.74 -9.02
N ALA A 63 -10.38 -4.67 -9.29
CA ALA A 63 -11.31 -4.12 -8.30
C ALA A 63 -12.41 -5.13 -7.92
N ALA A 64 -12.83 -5.98 -8.86
CA ALA A 64 -13.79 -7.05 -8.61
C ALA A 64 -13.22 -8.11 -7.66
N ASP A 65 -11.96 -8.51 -7.85
CA ASP A 65 -11.29 -9.47 -6.95
C ASP A 65 -11.20 -8.93 -5.54
N GLN A 66 -10.85 -7.65 -5.37
CA GLN A 66 -10.80 -7.01 -4.06
C GLN A 66 -12.16 -7.03 -3.35
N ARG A 67 -13.26 -6.77 -4.08
CA ARG A 67 -14.62 -6.89 -3.54
C ARG A 67 -14.95 -8.33 -3.13
N ARG A 68 -14.61 -9.31 -3.96
CA ARG A 68 -14.82 -10.74 -3.65
C ARG A 68 -14.04 -11.17 -2.40
N ILE A 69 -12.78 -10.75 -2.29
CA ILE A 69 -11.92 -10.99 -1.12
C ILE A 69 -12.56 -10.39 0.14
N ASN A 70 -12.99 -9.13 0.08
CA ASN A 70 -13.60 -8.46 1.23
C ASN A 70 -14.89 -9.14 1.68
N ARG A 71 -15.76 -9.50 0.72
CA ARG A 71 -17.01 -10.21 1.01
C ARG A 71 -16.76 -11.56 1.67
N GLU A 72 -15.78 -12.32 1.19
CA GLU A 72 -15.45 -13.62 1.77
C GLU A 72 -14.83 -13.49 3.15
N ALA A 73 -13.98 -12.48 3.35
CA ALA A 73 -13.38 -12.18 4.64
C ALA A 73 -14.40 -11.69 5.69
N SER A 74 -15.46 -10.99 5.28
CA SER A 74 -16.54 -10.56 6.17
C SER A 74 -17.24 -11.72 6.88
N LYS A 75 -17.20 -12.93 6.33
CA LYS A 75 -17.75 -14.12 6.98
C LYS A 75 -16.92 -14.56 8.20
N GLY A 76 -15.65 -14.17 8.29
CA GLY A 76 -14.76 -14.47 9.42
C GLY A 76 -14.26 -15.92 9.54
N VAL A 77 -14.66 -16.82 8.62
CA VAL A 77 -14.35 -18.26 8.70
C VAL A 77 -12.97 -18.60 8.13
N LEU A 78 -12.59 -17.96 7.01
CA LEU A 78 -11.43 -18.37 6.22
C LEU A 78 -10.18 -17.52 6.54
N SER A 79 -9.03 -18.20 6.59
CA SER A 79 -7.73 -17.52 6.59
C SER A 79 -7.42 -16.90 5.23
N SER A 80 -6.42 -16.00 5.15
CA SER A 80 -6.02 -15.41 3.87
C SER A 80 -5.61 -16.45 2.81
N ALA A 81 -5.03 -17.59 3.23
CA ALA A 81 -4.72 -18.70 2.33
C ALA A 81 -5.98 -19.47 1.91
N GLY A 82 -6.94 -19.64 2.83
CA GLY A 82 -8.26 -20.19 2.54
C GLY A 82 -9.01 -19.35 1.50
N ILE A 83 -8.99 -18.03 1.61
CA ILE A 83 -9.61 -17.11 0.65
C ILE A 83 -8.99 -17.25 -0.74
N VAL A 84 -7.66 -17.39 -0.83
CA VAL A 84 -6.98 -17.62 -2.13
C VAL A 84 -7.50 -18.89 -2.79
N LYS A 85 -7.59 -19.99 -2.02
CA LYS A 85 -8.09 -21.28 -2.53
C LYS A 85 -9.58 -21.20 -2.91
N ALA A 86 -10.40 -20.63 -2.05
CA ALA A 86 -11.85 -20.52 -2.25
C ALA A 86 -12.21 -19.67 -3.47
N LEU A 87 -11.45 -18.60 -3.73
CA LEU A 87 -11.67 -17.69 -4.86
C LEU A 87 -10.78 -18.02 -6.07
N GLN A 88 -10.00 -19.11 -6.02
CA GLN A 88 -9.07 -19.56 -7.07
C GLN A 88 -8.18 -18.42 -7.60
N LEU A 89 -7.64 -17.58 -6.71
CA LEU A 89 -6.88 -16.40 -7.10
C LEU A 89 -5.42 -16.77 -7.43
N ASN A 90 -4.88 -16.23 -8.52
CA ASN A 90 -3.46 -16.33 -8.86
C ASN A 90 -2.58 -15.33 -8.07
N VAL A 91 -2.74 -15.29 -6.75
CA VAL A 91 -1.91 -14.46 -5.86
C VAL A 91 -1.56 -15.21 -4.58
N LYS A 92 -0.41 -14.85 -3.98
CA LYS A 92 -0.01 -15.38 -2.67
C LYS A 92 -0.92 -14.84 -1.57
N ALA A 93 -1.12 -15.63 -0.51
CA ALA A 93 -1.92 -15.26 0.67
C ALA A 93 -1.50 -13.93 1.31
N ARG A 94 -0.21 -13.58 1.25
CA ARG A 94 0.31 -12.27 1.71
C ARG A 94 -0.38 -11.10 1.01
N ARG A 95 -0.66 -11.22 -0.29
CA ARG A 95 -1.30 -10.13 -1.05
C ARG A 95 -2.75 -9.93 -0.61
N VAL A 96 -3.47 -11.02 -0.36
CA VAL A 96 -4.83 -10.98 0.20
C VAL A 96 -4.81 -10.32 1.59
N ARG A 97 -3.86 -10.68 2.45
CA ARG A 97 -3.70 -10.04 3.77
C ARG A 97 -3.52 -8.52 3.68
N GLN A 98 -2.70 -8.04 2.73
CA GLN A 98 -2.53 -6.59 2.51
C GLN A 98 -3.81 -5.90 2.07
N VAL A 99 -4.63 -6.55 1.22
CA VAL A 99 -5.94 -6.03 0.82
C VAL A 99 -6.86 -5.91 2.03
N LEU A 100 -6.88 -6.93 2.89
CA LEU A 100 -7.71 -6.92 4.11
C LEU A 100 -7.25 -5.86 5.12
N GLN A 101 -5.94 -5.68 5.29
CA GLN A 101 -5.38 -4.64 6.17
C GLN A 101 -5.66 -3.22 5.66
N ALA A 102 -5.75 -3.02 4.34
CA ALA A 102 -6.08 -1.74 3.76
C ALA A 102 -7.57 -1.38 3.91
N ASN A 103 -8.43 -2.36 4.21
CA ASN A 103 -9.86 -2.15 4.39
C ASN A 103 -10.16 -1.65 5.80
N LYS A 104 -10.68 -0.42 5.91
CA LYS A 104 -11.02 0.20 7.20
C LYS A 104 -12.18 -0.48 7.93
N ASN A 105 -13.02 -1.22 7.21
CA ASN A 105 -14.23 -1.85 7.76
C ASN A 105 -13.97 -3.25 8.34
N LEU A 106 -12.79 -3.82 8.09
CA LEU A 106 -12.43 -5.15 8.57
C LEU A 106 -11.22 -5.05 9.49
N ARG A 107 -11.35 -5.59 10.71
CA ARG A 107 -10.25 -5.66 11.67
C ARG A 107 -10.06 -7.10 12.11
N TYR A 108 -8.85 -7.60 11.98
CA TYR A 108 -8.49 -8.88 12.56
C TYR A 108 -8.51 -8.77 14.09
N LYS A 109 -9.29 -9.63 14.74
CA LYS A 109 -9.29 -9.81 16.19
C LYS A 109 -8.99 -11.26 16.49
N ARG A 110 -8.00 -11.49 17.35
CA ARG A 110 -7.75 -12.83 17.90
C ARG A 110 -8.92 -13.19 18.81
N VAL A 111 -9.53 -14.35 18.59
CA VAL A 111 -10.58 -14.87 19.48
C VAL A 111 -9.94 -15.21 20.83
N ALA A 112 -10.56 -14.77 21.93
CA ALA A 112 -10.12 -15.14 23.26
C ALA A 112 -10.29 -16.66 23.44
N ARG A 113 -9.27 -17.33 23.97
CA ARG A 113 -9.32 -18.77 24.17
C ARG A 113 -10.17 -19.05 25.41
N THR A 114 -11.46 -19.26 25.21
CA THR A 114 -12.39 -19.71 26.25
C THR A 114 -12.53 -21.23 26.14
N PRO A 115 -12.54 -22.00 27.26
CA PRO A 115 -12.90 -23.40 27.21
C PRO A 115 -14.30 -23.57 26.60
N ALA A 116 -14.51 -24.65 25.86
CA ALA A 116 -15.82 -24.94 25.29
C ALA A 116 -16.85 -25.14 26.41
N THR A 117 -17.94 -24.38 26.38
CA THR A 117 -19.10 -24.63 27.23
C THR A 117 -19.71 -25.96 26.81
N ARG A 118 -19.82 -26.90 27.74
CA ARG A 118 -20.52 -28.16 27.54
C ARG A 118 -21.90 -28.02 28.17
N GLU A 119 -22.85 -28.83 27.73
CA GLU A 119 -24.23 -28.88 28.25
C GLU A 119 -24.28 -28.85 29.78
N ARG A 120 -23.53 -29.73 30.46
CA ARG A 120 -23.41 -29.74 31.94
C ARG A 120 -22.98 -28.41 32.57
N HIS A 121 -22.16 -27.61 31.87
CA HIS A 121 -21.72 -26.30 32.36
C HIS A 121 -22.85 -25.27 32.18
N GLU A 122 -23.61 -25.36 31.08
CA GLU A 122 -24.78 -24.50 30.84
C GLU A 122 -25.84 -24.73 31.92
N GLU A 123 -26.16 -26.00 32.21
CA GLU A 123 -27.10 -26.38 33.26
C GLU A 123 -26.65 -25.88 34.64
N ALA A 124 -25.37 -26.08 34.99
CA ALA A 124 -24.82 -25.60 36.26
C ALA A 124 -24.86 -24.07 36.38
N HIS A 125 -24.54 -23.34 35.30
CA HIS A 125 -24.63 -21.88 35.29
C HIS A 125 -26.07 -21.40 35.45
N VAL A 126 -27.03 -22.04 34.76
CA VAL A 126 -28.45 -21.70 34.87
C VAL A 126 -28.99 -21.99 36.27
N SER A 127 -28.64 -23.13 36.86
CA SER A 127 -29.02 -23.49 38.23
C SER A 127 -28.46 -22.49 39.25
N TRP A 128 -27.18 -22.13 39.12
CA TRP A 128 -26.55 -21.15 39.99
C TRP A 128 -27.20 -19.77 39.89
N ALA A 129 -27.47 -19.30 38.65
CA ALA A 129 -28.12 -18.01 38.41
C ALA A 129 -29.55 -17.97 38.99
N LYS A 130 -30.32 -19.06 38.86
CA LYS A 130 -31.65 -19.17 39.45
C LYS A 130 -31.63 -19.16 40.98
N GLY A 131 -30.61 -19.76 41.60
CA GLY A 131 -30.46 -19.81 43.05
C GLY A 131 -29.91 -18.53 43.69
N THR A 132 -29.28 -17.64 42.92
CA THR A 132 -28.76 -16.35 43.41
C THR A 132 -29.75 -15.19 43.24
N MET A 133 -30.81 -15.37 42.44
CA MET A 133 -31.89 -14.37 42.26
C MET A 133 -33.18 -14.70 43.03
N ALA A 134 -33.15 -15.71 43.91
CA ALA A 134 -34.21 -16.06 44.85
C ALA A 134 -33.81 -15.64 46.27
#